data_AF-S9UCN0-F1
#
_entry.id   AF-S9UCN0-F1
#
_cell.length_a   1.000
_cell.length_b   1.000
_cell.length_c   1.000
_cell.angle_alpha   90.00
_cell.angle_beta   90.00
_cell.angle_gamma   90.00
#
_symmetry.space_group_name_H-M   'P 1'
#
loop_
_entity.id
_entity.type
_entity.pdbx_description
1 polymer ?
#
loop_
_entity_poly.entity_id
_entity_poly.type
_entity_poly.pdbx_seq_one_letter_code
_entity_poly.pdbx_strand_id
1 'polypeptide(L)'
;MARERSPNRDRAKEMWLDSGGKIKLKDIAADLGLGETQIRKWKSVDRWADALTSNVTNDSNSNVTKRRGAPKGNRNAVGNSGGAPKGNQNAKGNRGGNGGPYGNKKAVTTGEYETIWMDALDEDELVLIDQVDTDPIQQAN
;
A
#
# COMPACT_ATOMS: atom_id res chain seq x y z
N MET A 1 -4.06 -20.27 -24.68
CA MET A 1 -2.60 -20.33 -24.93
C MET A 1 -2.04 -18.92 -24.98
N ALA A 2 -0.88 -18.66 -24.37
CA ALA A 2 -0.20 -17.38 -24.51
C ALA A 2 0.20 -17.19 -25.99
N ARG A 3 0.03 -15.97 -26.53
CA ARG A 3 0.47 -15.67 -27.91
C ARG A 3 1.99 -15.69 -27.96
N GLU A 4 2.54 -16.29 -29.00
CA GLU A 4 3.98 -16.28 -29.27
C GLU A 4 4.48 -14.84 -29.47
N ARG A 5 5.69 -14.58 -28.99
CA ARG A 5 6.31 -13.25 -29.07
C ARG A 5 6.70 -12.98 -30.52
N SER A 6 6.29 -11.83 -31.06
CA SER A 6 6.64 -11.47 -32.45
C SER A 6 8.14 -11.20 -32.58
N PRO A 7 8.86 -11.79 -33.56
CA PRO A 7 10.30 -11.56 -33.76
C PRO A 7 10.69 -10.09 -33.92
N ASN A 8 9.82 -9.27 -34.52
CA ASN A 8 10.05 -7.84 -34.71
C ASN A 8 10.09 -7.05 -33.38
N ARG A 9 9.49 -7.57 -32.31
CA ARG A 9 9.52 -6.95 -30.98
C ARG A 9 10.91 -7.00 -30.37
N ASP A 10 11.61 -8.11 -30.57
CA ASP A 10 12.95 -8.31 -30.03
C ASP A 10 13.99 -7.53 -30.83
N ARG A 11 13.87 -7.52 -32.17
CA ARG A 11 14.69 -6.66 -33.05
C ARG A 11 14.53 -5.17 -32.71
N ALA A 12 13.30 -4.72 -32.48
CA ALA A 12 13.05 -3.33 -32.10
C ALA A 12 13.69 -2.96 -30.75
N LYS A 13 13.70 -3.91 -29.79
CA LYS A 13 14.34 -3.73 -28.48
C LYS A 13 15.85 -3.63 -28.62
N GLU A 14 16.45 -4.51 -29.42
CA GLU A 14 17.89 -4.54 -29.70
C GLU A 14 18.37 -3.22 -30.31
N MET A 15 17.74 -2.75 -31.39
CA MET A 15 18.05 -1.44 -32.00
C MET A 15 17.98 -0.28 -31.00
N TRP A 16 16.98 -0.30 -30.10
CA TRP A 16 16.84 0.74 -29.09
C TRP A 16 17.94 0.68 -28.02
N LEU A 17 18.30 -0.52 -27.57
CA LEU A 17 19.37 -0.73 -26.58
C LEU A 17 20.76 -0.39 -27.15
N ASP A 18 21.04 -0.79 -28.39
CA ASP A 18 22.30 -0.50 -29.09
C ASP A 18 22.52 1.00 -29.23
N SER A 19 21.45 1.78 -29.41
CA SER A 19 21.51 3.24 -29.46
C SER A 19 21.70 3.92 -28.09
N GLY A 20 21.76 3.15 -26.99
CA GLY A 20 21.75 3.69 -25.63
C GLY A 20 20.43 4.39 -25.28
N GLY A 21 19.33 4.03 -25.95
CA GLY A 21 18.02 4.66 -25.81
C GLY A 21 17.87 6.04 -26.48
N LYS A 22 18.81 6.45 -27.33
CA LYS A 22 18.81 7.76 -28.01
C LYS A 22 17.99 7.79 -29.30
N ILE A 23 17.81 6.65 -29.96
CA ILE A 23 17.06 6.58 -31.22
C ILE A 23 15.56 6.87 -31.00
N LYS A 24 14.93 7.58 -31.94
CA LYS A 24 13.49 7.85 -31.86
C LYS A 24 12.72 6.58 -32.24
N LEU A 25 11.61 6.34 -31.55
CA LEU A 25 10.75 5.18 -31.84
C LEU A 25 10.11 5.24 -33.24
N LYS A 26 10.01 6.44 -33.82
CA LYS A 26 9.55 6.65 -35.20
C LYS A 26 10.51 6.04 -36.23
N ASP A 27 11.81 6.15 -35.97
CA ASP A 27 12.84 5.69 -36.90
C ASP A 27 12.89 4.15 -36.87
N ILE A 28 12.86 3.54 -35.68
CA ILE A 28 12.72 2.07 -35.52
C ILE A 28 11.43 1.56 -36.18
N ALA A 29 10.34 2.30 -36.05
CA ALA A 29 9.06 1.94 -36.65
C ALA A 29 9.14 1.97 -38.19
N ALA A 30 9.79 2.97 -38.77
CA ALA A 30 10.03 3.07 -40.20
C ALA A 30 10.91 1.91 -40.72
N ASP A 31 12.00 1.58 -40.02
CA ASP A 31 12.93 0.51 -40.39
C ASP A 31 12.27 -0.88 -40.38
N LEU A 32 11.36 -1.11 -39.43
CA LEU A 32 10.63 -2.39 -39.30
C LEU A 32 9.30 -2.42 -40.06
N GLY A 33 8.89 -1.31 -40.69
CA GLY A 33 7.59 -1.18 -41.34
C GLY A 33 6.40 -1.34 -40.38
N LEU A 34 6.58 -0.99 -39.10
CA LEU A 34 5.56 -1.10 -38.06
C LEU A 34 5.02 0.27 -37.66
N GLY A 35 3.87 0.31 -36.99
CA GLY A 35 3.34 1.56 -36.44
C GLY A 35 4.10 2.02 -35.19
N GLU A 36 4.38 3.33 -35.07
CA GLU A 36 5.06 3.92 -33.90
C GLU A 36 4.36 3.55 -32.58
N THR A 37 3.02 3.52 -32.58
CA THR A 37 2.20 3.16 -31.42
C THR A 37 2.50 1.75 -30.91
N GLN A 38 2.81 0.82 -31.82
CA GLN A 38 3.13 -0.56 -31.47
C GLN A 38 4.50 -0.66 -30.79
N ILE A 39 5.51 0.03 -31.34
CA ILE A 39 6.86 0.10 -30.73
C ILE A 39 6.78 0.79 -29.36
N ARG A 40 6.00 1.87 -29.23
CA ARG A 40 5.76 2.56 -27.95
C ARG A 40 5.13 1.64 -26.91
N LYS A 41 4.13 0.84 -27.30
CA LYS A 41 3.48 -0.13 -26.41
C LYS A 41 4.48 -1.20 -25.96
N TRP A 42 5.28 -1.75 -26.87
CA TRP A 42 6.31 -2.74 -26.53
C TRP A 42 7.35 -2.19 -25.58
N LYS A 43 7.89 -0.99 -25.84
CA LYS A 43 8.83 -0.30 -24.95
C LYS A 43 8.31 -0.16 -23.52
N SER A 44 7.02 0.16 -23.37
CA SER A 44 6.39 0.29 -22.05
C SER A 44 6.14 -1.05 -21.37
N VAL A 45 5.62 -2.04 -22.11
CA VAL A 45 5.26 -3.36 -21.54
C VAL A 45 6.50 -4.14 -21.11
N ASP A 46 7.56 -4.09 -21.92
CA ASP A 46 8.83 -4.77 -21.64
C ASP A 46 9.79 -3.94 -20.78
N ARG A 47 9.38 -2.72 -20.41
CA ARG A 47 10.20 -1.76 -19.66
C ARG A 47 11.63 -1.66 -20.20
N TRP A 48 11.79 -1.36 -21.48
CA TRP A 48 13.13 -1.36 -22.09
C TRP A 48 14.11 -0.43 -21.37
N ALA A 49 13.62 0.67 -20.77
CA ALA A 49 14.43 1.57 -19.96
C ALA A 49 15.13 0.88 -18.79
N ASP A 50 14.51 -0.12 -18.18
CA ASP A 50 15.07 -0.86 -17.04
C ASP A 50 16.35 -1.61 -17.44
N ALA A 51 16.42 -2.08 -18.70
CA ALA A 51 17.62 -2.74 -19.22
C ALA A 51 18.80 -1.78 -19.41
N LEU A 52 18.54 -0.47 -19.54
CA LEU A 52 19.58 0.56 -19.60
C LEU A 52 19.94 1.11 -18.21
N THR A 53 18.95 1.19 -17.32
CA THR A 53 19.12 1.64 -15.94
C THR A 53 19.39 0.44 -15.04
N SER A 54 20.44 -0.32 -15.31
CA SER A 54 20.91 -1.31 -14.35
C SER A 54 21.42 -0.57 -13.11
N ASN A 55 20.77 -0.81 -11.96
CA ASN A 55 21.21 -0.41 -10.61
C ASN A 55 20.82 0.98 -10.07
N VAL A 56 19.87 1.72 -10.65
CA VAL A 56 19.26 2.88 -9.97
C VAL A 56 17.84 2.53 -9.59
N THR A 57 17.61 2.22 -8.31
CA THR A 57 16.27 2.07 -7.73
C THR A 57 15.53 3.40 -7.79
N ASN A 58 14.93 3.70 -8.95
CA ASN A 58 13.98 4.80 -9.08
C ASN A 58 12.65 4.36 -8.44
N ASP A 59 12.62 4.32 -7.11
CA ASP A 59 11.43 4.00 -6.29
C ASP A 59 10.32 5.07 -6.38
N SER A 60 10.42 6.02 -7.30
CA SER A 60 9.59 7.23 -7.31
C SER A 60 8.43 7.20 -8.30
N ASN A 61 8.17 6.12 -9.02
CA ASN A 61 7.04 6.06 -9.95
C ASN A 61 6.14 4.83 -9.75
N SER A 62 5.90 4.45 -8.50
CA SER A 62 4.79 3.53 -8.22
C SER A 62 3.47 4.26 -8.47
N ASN A 63 2.74 3.85 -9.50
CA ASN A 63 1.30 4.07 -9.66
C ASN A 63 0.52 3.29 -8.59
N VAL A 64 0.82 3.57 -7.32
CA VAL A 64 0.29 2.85 -6.16
C VAL A 64 -0.35 3.90 -5.26
N THR A 65 -1.68 3.87 -5.28
CA THR A 65 -2.59 4.32 -4.23
C THR A 65 -2.03 5.37 -3.27
N LYS A 66 -2.48 6.63 -3.45
CA LYS A 66 -2.35 7.78 -2.53
C LYS A 66 -1.86 7.35 -1.15
N ARG A 67 -0.54 7.44 -0.89
CA ARG A 67 -0.02 7.23 0.47
C ARG A 67 -0.71 8.26 1.36
N ARG A 68 -1.50 7.80 2.32
CA ARG A 68 -2.07 8.68 3.36
C ARG A 68 -0.91 9.27 4.15
N GLY A 69 -0.72 10.58 4.05
CA GLY A 69 0.32 11.27 4.80
C GLY A 69 0.85 12.50 4.07
N ALA A 70 1.72 13.22 4.77
CA ALA A 70 2.44 14.34 4.20
C ALA A 70 3.37 13.86 3.05
N PRO A 71 3.60 14.70 2.02
CA PRO A 71 4.59 14.40 0.98
C PRO A 71 5.95 14.05 1.56
N LYS A 72 6.67 13.13 0.91
CA LYS A 72 8.05 12.75 1.30
C LYS A 72 8.92 14.01 1.33
N GLY A 73 9.52 14.31 2.49
CA GLY A 73 10.35 15.51 2.69
C GLY A 73 9.62 16.73 3.28
N ASN A 74 8.32 16.64 3.60
CA ASN A 74 7.62 17.72 4.29
C ASN A 74 8.23 17.97 5.69
N ARG A 75 8.71 19.20 5.94
CA ARG A 75 9.27 19.62 7.24
C ARG A 75 8.26 20.33 8.16
N ASN A 76 7.02 20.55 7.72
CA ASN A 76 6.01 21.30 8.47
C ASN A 76 5.57 20.63 9.78
N ALA A 77 5.86 19.34 9.95
CA ALA A 77 5.60 18.59 11.18
C ALA A 77 6.88 18.26 11.98
N VAL A 78 8.04 18.78 11.57
CA VAL A 78 9.30 18.57 12.32
C VAL A 78 9.17 19.25 13.69
N GLY A 79 9.27 18.46 14.75
CA GLY A 79 9.07 18.94 16.13
C GLY A 79 7.63 18.89 16.64
N ASN A 80 6.67 18.41 15.84
CA ASN A 80 5.31 18.11 16.28
C ASN A 80 5.18 16.60 16.55
N SER A 81 4.77 16.21 17.75
CA SER A 81 4.53 14.81 18.15
C SER A 81 3.22 14.20 17.64
N GLY A 82 2.58 14.84 16.65
CA GLY A 82 1.20 14.57 16.24
C GLY A 82 0.20 15.32 17.12
N GLY A 83 -0.85 15.84 16.49
CA GLY A 83 -1.95 16.54 17.17
C GLY A 83 -1.97 18.06 16.98
N ALA A 84 -2.99 18.68 17.56
CA ALA A 84 -3.18 20.12 17.54
C ALA A 84 -2.10 20.82 18.40
N PRO A 85 -1.64 22.03 18.02
CA PRO A 85 -0.74 22.82 18.84
C PRO A 85 -1.27 23.03 20.27
N LYS A 86 -0.37 23.05 21.26
CA LYS A 86 -0.73 23.33 22.65
C LYS A 86 -1.42 24.69 22.74
N GLY A 87 -2.61 24.74 23.33
CA GLY A 87 -3.43 25.95 23.42
C GLY A 87 -4.36 26.19 22.22
N ASN A 88 -4.45 25.26 21.27
CA ASN A 88 -5.43 25.34 20.19
C ASN A 88 -6.88 25.39 20.74
N GLN A 89 -7.61 26.45 20.42
CA GLN A 89 -9.00 26.66 20.84
C GLN A 89 -10.04 26.26 19.78
N ASN A 90 -9.65 25.61 18.67
CA ASN A 90 -10.57 25.20 17.61
C ASN A 90 -11.69 24.25 18.09
N ALA A 91 -11.50 23.56 19.22
CA ALA A 91 -12.52 22.72 19.84
C ALA A 91 -13.39 23.45 20.89
N LYS A 92 -13.08 24.72 21.21
CA LYS A 92 -13.81 25.48 22.22
C LYS A 92 -15.22 25.79 21.72
N GLY A 93 -16.23 25.23 22.39
CA GLY A 93 -17.64 25.34 21.98
C GLY A 93 -18.15 24.22 21.06
N ASN A 94 -17.29 23.31 20.61
CA ASN A 94 -17.75 22.09 19.94
C ASN A 94 -18.23 21.08 20.97
N ARG A 95 -19.50 20.67 20.89
CA ARG A 95 -20.11 19.69 21.81
C ARG A 95 -19.57 18.26 21.64
N GLY A 96 -18.76 18.01 20.60
CA GLY A 96 -18.45 16.66 20.15
C GLY A 96 -19.68 15.98 19.54
N GLY A 97 -19.47 14.82 18.91
CA GLY A 97 -20.58 13.93 18.57
C GLY A 97 -21.02 13.13 19.80
N ASN A 98 -22.18 12.47 19.73
CA ASN A 98 -22.78 11.69 20.83
C ASN A 98 -21.96 10.46 21.29
N GLY A 99 -20.69 10.33 20.86
CA GLY A 99 -19.89 9.12 21.06
C GLY A 99 -20.53 7.90 20.40
N GLY A 100 -19.91 6.74 20.59
CA GLY A 100 -20.62 5.49 20.39
C GLY A 100 -21.51 5.19 21.60
N PRO A 101 -22.59 4.40 21.44
CA PRO A 101 -23.42 4.00 22.56
C PRO A 101 -22.59 3.27 23.63
N TYR A 102 -23.01 3.39 24.90
CA TYR A 102 -22.36 2.71 26.02
C TYR A 102 -22.30 1.20 25.77
N GLY A 103 -21.13 0.59 26.00
CA GLY A 103 -20.93 -0.84 25.76
C GLY A 103 -20.75 -1.25 24.28
N ASN A 104 -20.55 -0.32 23.34
CA ASN A 104 -20.29 -0.72 21.96
C ASN A 104 -18.92 -1.43 21.82
N LYS A 105 -18.86 -2.49 21.03
CA LYS A 105 -17.65 -3.28 20.76
C LYS A 105 -16.82 -2.78 19.56
N LYS A 106 -17.08 -1.57 19.05
CA LYS A 106 -16.41 -1.06 17.83
C LYS A 106 -14.91 -0.83 18.01
N ALA A 107 -14.46 -0.62 19.24
CA ALA A 107 -13.05 -0.42 19.57
C ALA A 107 -12.34 -1.72 20.02
N VAL A 108 -13.06 -2.84 20.12
CA VAL A 108 -12.46 -4.11 20.49
C VAL A 108 -11.77 -4.70 19.27
N THR A 109 -10.49 -5.07 19.42
CA THR A 109 -9.69 -5.66 18.34
C THR A 109 -9.39 -7.14 18.59
N THR A 110 -8.83 -7.48 19.75
CA THR A 110 -8.40 -8.84 20.09
C THR A 110 -9.29 -9.56 21.10
N GLY A 111 -10.20 -8.85 21.77
CA GLY A 111 -11.10 -9.45 22.78
C GLY A 111 -10.44 -9.73 24.14
N GLU A 112 -9.11 -9.70 24.22
CA GLU A 112 -8.30 -10.10 25.39
C GLU A 112 -8.62 -9.32 26.68
N TYR A 113 -9.16 -8.12 26.57
CA TYR A 113 -9.56 -7.28 27.71
C TYR A 113 -11.06 -6.98 27.71
N GLU A 114 -11.88 -7.81 27.06
CA GLU A 114 -13.34 -7.68 27.15
C GLU A 114 -13.83 -8.07 28.56
N THR A 115 -14.76 -7.27 29.09
CA THR A 115 -15.53 -7.66 30.27
C THR A 115 -16.62 -8.64 29.84
N ILE A 116 -16.52 -9.89 30.30
CA ILE A 116 -17.51 -10.94 30.05
C ILE A 116 -18.51 -10.96 31.22
N TRP A 117 -19.81 -10.97 30.90
CA TRP A 117 -20.90 -11.05 31.86
C TRP A 117 -21.39 -12.51 31.92
N MET A 118 -21.27 -13.16 33.08
CA MET A 118 -21.52 -14.60 33.22
C MET A 118 -22.99 -14.99 33.01
N ASP A 119 -23.89 -14.06 33.25
CA ASP A 119 -25.34 -14.19 33.04
C ASP A 119 -25.77 -14.06 31.57
N ALA A 120 -24.86 -13.61 30.70
CA ALA A 120 -25.09 -13.47 29.27
C ALA A 120 -24.46 -14.61 28.43
N LEU A 121 -23.91 -15.63 29.09
CA LEU A 121 -23.27 -16.79 28.46
C LEU A 121 -24.26 -17.95 28.32
N ASP A 122 -24.14 -18.68 27.22
CA ASP A 122 -24.89 -19.92 27.02
C ASP A 122 -24.30 -21.07 27.86
N GLU A 123 -25.07 -22.14 28.09
CA GLU A 123 -24.63 -23.31 28.89
C GLU A 123 -23.31 -23.91 28.38
N ASP A 124 -23.14 -23.98 27.06
CA ASP A 124 -21.91 -24.48 26.43
C ASP A 124 -20.70 -23.55 26.66
N GLU A 125 -20.93 -22.22 26.69
CA GLU A 125 -19.87 -21.23 26.92
C GLU A 125 -19.43 -21.19 28.38
N LEU A 126 -20.36 -21.41 29.31
CA LEU A 126 -20.06 -21.54 30.74
C LEU A 126 -19.15 -22.74 31.01
N VAL A 127 -19.40 -23.87 30.35
CA VAL A 127 -18.55 -25.06 30.45
C VAL A 127 -17.14 -24.78 29.91
N LEU A 128 -17.03 -23.95 28.86
CA LEU A 128 -15.73 -23.59 28.30
C LEU A 128 -14.93 -22.69 29.25
N ILE A 129 -15.57 -21.74 29.93
CA ILE A 129 -14.89 -20.87 30.90
C ILE A 129 -14.33 -21.66 32.08
N ASP A 130 -15.05 -22.67 32.56
CA ASP A 130 -14.60 -23.50 33.68
C ASP A 130 -13.33 -24.33 33.35
N GLN A 131 -13.07 -24.54 32.06
CA GLN A 131 -11.87 -25.24 31.58
C GLN A 131 -10.66 -24.30 31.38
N VAL A 132 -10.86 -22.98 31.43
CA VAL A 132 -9.78 -22.00 31.26
C VAL A 132 -9.06 -21.79 32.58
N ASP A 133 -7.75 -22.00 32.57
CA ASP A 133 -6.90 -21.69 33.71
C ASP A 133 -6.77 -20.16 33.86
N THR A 134 -7.26 -19.64 34.99
CA THR A 134 -7.24 -18.21 35.33
C THR A 134 -6.05 -17.81 36.20
N ASP A 135 -5.12 -18.75 36.48
CA ASP A 135 -3.91 -18.46 37.24
C ASP A 135 -2.99 -17.50 36.46
N PRO A 136 -2.77 -16.26 36.93
CA PRO A 136 -1.92 -15.29 36.25
C PRO A 136 -0.45 -15.74 36.12
N ILE A 137 0.01 -16.69 36.94
CA ILE A 137 1.37 -17.23 36.86
C ILE A 137 1.49 -18.21 35.68
N GLN A 138 0.44 -18.99 35.41
CA GLN A 138 0.42 -19.94 34.29
C GLN A 138 0.23 -19.26 32.94
N GLN A 139 -0.51 -18.15 32.89
CA GLN A 139 -0.76 -17.37 31.67
C GLN A 139 0.45 -16.52 31.20
N ALA A 140 1.44 -16.30 32.07
CA ALA A 140 2.60 -15.45 31.79
C ALA A 140 3.83 -16.19 31.22
N ASN A 141 3.80 -17.54 31.17
CA ASN A 141 4.87 -18.39 30.64
C ASN A 141 4.54 -18.90 29.23
#